data_AF-A0A3P6A3Y7-F1
#
_entry.id   AF-A0A3P6A3Y7-F1
#
_cell.length_a   1.000
_cell.length_b   1.000
_cell.length_c   1.000
_cell.angle_alpha   90.00
_cell.angle_beta   90.00
_cell.angle_gamma   90.00
#
_symmetry.space_group_name_H-M   'P 1'
#
loop_
_entity.id
_entity.type
_entity.pdbx_description
1 polymer ?
#
loop_
_entity_poly.entity_id
_entity_poly.type
_entity_poly.pdbx_seq_one_letter_code
_entity_poly.pdbx_strand_id
1 'polypeptide(L)'
;MDRLSLLPDDLIFKILSFFPSKAIVTTSLLSKRWCSLWKHVPNLGYSDPYIESEYWSASRFIDKFLLLQDNAHALQTLYLCVNRSCPPEDIETWVGVAVSRGVRDILFYQYSRTYYCPIRLPRSLYTCDTLVTLSLLHTFIVDVPLAICFPSLKSLTLESVDFLLSDDDIVHRLLSGCRVLEDLKVVRWGYYILKTFKIMVPTLQRLTVEDVLINCNPVPGPDAGFVIKAPCLKSLAITSKFGSFHSLVKMPYLVKANIMLQHGDSKNLLGCVTSAKHLSLCLKQRMDSYPIGDFSQLVSLKVCTCSLEWYRLILSRAPKLRVLRFQGQENLLPSSYINDLKKCYSSSEDVQTQWERPSSVPDCLISSLETIEWIGYKRTEAENSELKYLRENSRRLLKTIIVSKYWESLHEEA
;
A
#
# COMPACT_ATOMS: atom_id res chain seq x y z
N MET A 1 6.60 -29.98 -39.01
CA MET A 1 5.19 -30.10 -38.59
C MET A 1 4.90 -29.02 -37.57
N ASP A 2 3.90 -28.18 -37.83
CA ASP A 2 3.47 -27.14 -36.89
C ASP A 2 2.62 -27.75 -35.77
N ARG A 3 3.26 -28.10 -34.65
CA ARG A 3 2.59 -28.71 -33.49
C ARG A 3 1.65 -27.74 -32.75
N LEU A 4 1.76 -26.42 -32.98
CA LEU A 4 0.89 -25.42 -32.36
C LEU A 4 -0.50 -25.39 -33.00
N SER A 5 -0.60 -25.79 -34.27
CA SER A 5 -1.88 -25.91 -34.99
C SER A 5 -2.81 -27.01 -34.43
N LEU A 6 -2.27 -27.97 -33.66
CA LEU A 6 -3.01 -29.10 -33.07
C LEU A 6 -3.66 -28.78 -31.71
N LEU A 7 -3.33 -27.64 -31.09
CA LEU A 7 -3.91 -27.25 -29.81
C LEU A 7 -5.41 -26.91 -29.97
N PRO A 8 -6.29 -27.25 -29.02
CA PRO A 8 -7.67 -26.75 -28.97
C PRO A 8 -7.73 -25.23 -28.77
N ASP A 9 -8.81 -24.59 -29.22
CA ASP A 9 -8.99 -23.13 -29.12
C ASP A 9 -8.90 -22.65 -27.67
N ASP A 10 -9.50 -23.38 -26.72
CA ASP A 10 -9.47 -23.04 -25.30
C ASP A 10 -8.05 -22.98 -24.72
N LEU A 11 -7.16 -23.88 -25.18
CA LEU A 11 -5.76 -23.86 -24.76
C LEU A 11 -5.01 -22.69 -25.39
N ILE A 12 -5.27 -22.38 -26.66
CA ILE A 12 -4.69 -21.21 -27.32
C ILE A 12 -5.15 -19.93 -26.62
N PHE A 13 -6.43 -19.81 -26.29
CA PHE A 13 -6.98 -18.69 -25.52
C PHE A 13 -6.29 -18.54 -24.16
N LYS A 14 -6.14 -19.64 -23.43
CA LYS A 14 -5.47 -19.64 -22.14
C LYS A 14 -4.00 -19.23 -22.29
N ILE A 15 -3.30 -19.71 -23.32
CA ILE A 15 -1.93 -19.30 -23.64
C ILE A 15 -1.88 -17.79 -23.93
N LEU A 16 -2.74 -17.28 -24.81
CA LEU A 16 -2.81 -15.86 -25.17
C LEU A 16 -3.09 -14.97 -23.96
N SER A 17 -3.91 -15.43 -22.99
CA SER A 17 -4.23 -14.66 -21.79
C SER A 17 -3.02 -14.33 -20.90
N PHE A 18 -1.91 -15.06 -21.05
CA PHE A 18 -0.66 -14.79 -20.31
C PHE A 18 0.27 -13.80 -21.01
N PHE A 19 0.02 -13.46 -22.27
CA PHE A 19 0.89 -12.58 -23.04
C PHE A 19 0.48 -11.10 -22.93
N PRO A 20 1.43 -10.16 -23.00
CA PRO A 20 1.12 -8.74 -23.21
C PRO A 20 0.36 -8.53 -24.53
N SER A 21 -0.54 -7.54 -24.59
CA SER A 21 -1.39 -7.34 -25.78
C SER A 21 -0.61 -7.14 -27.08
N LYS A 22 0.56 -6.50 -27.05
CA LYS A 22 1.43 -6.40 -28.24
C LYS A 22 1.86 -7.78 -28.74
N ALA A 23 2.25 -8.69 -27.85
CA ALA A 23 2.64 -10.05 -28.20
C ALA A 23 1.44 -10.91 -28.63
N ILE A 24 0.28 -10.71 -28.00
CA ILE A 24 -0.98 -11.33 -28.43
C ILE A 24 -1.27 -10.98 -29.89
N VAL A 25 -1.21 -9.70 -30.25
CA VAL A 25 -1.47 -9.25 -31.63
C VAL A 25 -0.42 -9.80 -32.59
N THR A 26 0.87 -9.89 -32.24
CA THR A 26 1.87 -10.47 -33.16
C THR A 26 1.66 -11.96 -33.43
N THR A 27 1.04 -12.71 -32.50
CA THR A 27 0.66 -14.10 -32.78
C THR A 27 -0.36 -14.24 -33.92
N SER A 28 -1.05 -13.17 -34.30
CA SER A 28 -1.95 -13.18 -35.46
C SER A 28 -1.23 -13.50 -36.77
N LEU A 29 0.10 -13.35 -36.81
CA LEU A 29 0.94 -13.68 -37.96
C LEU A 29 1.24 -15.18 -38.09
N LEU A 30 0.99 -15.98 -37.04
CA LEU A 30 1.27 -17.42 -37.05
C LEU A 30 0.29 -18.19 -37.94
N SER A 31 -1.00 -17.85 -37.91
CA SER A 31 -2.00 -18.39 -38.82
C SER A 31 -3.33 -17.63 -38.74
N LYS A 32 -4.24 -17.88 -39.70
CA LYS A 32 -5.61 -17.34 -39.69
C LYS A 32 -6.38 -17.67 -38.41
N ARG A 33 -6.13 -18.85 -37.82
CA ARG A 33 -6.77 -19.29 -36.57
C ARG A 33 -6.32 -18.45 -35.38
N TRP A 34 -5.03 -18.18 -35.24
CA TRP A 34 -4.53 -17.29 -34.19
C TRP A 34 -5.03 -15.85 -34.40
N CYS A 35 -5.14 -15.41 -35.66
CA CYS A 35 -5.73 -14.12 -36.05
C CYS A 35 -7.21 -13.96 -35.64
N SER A 36 -8.02 -15.02 -35.64
CA SER A 36 -9.38 -14.97 -35.12
C SER A 36 -9.42 -15.04 -33.60
N LEU A 37 -8.62 -15.93 -32.99
CA LEU A 37 -8.66 -16.17 -31.56
C LEU A 37 -8.23 -14.95 -30.75
N TRP A 38 -7.16 -14.24 -31.13
CA TRP A 38 -6.71 -13.10 -30.33
C TRP A 38 -7.79 -12.02 -30.14
N LYS A 39 -8.72 -11.87 -31.10
CA LYS A 39 -9.82 -10.89 -31.04
C LYS A 39 -10.83 -11.15 -29.91
N HIS A 40 -10.86 -12.36 -29.35
CA HIS A 40 -11.73 -12.68 -28.22
C HIS A 40 -10.98 -12.62 -26.88
N VAL A 41 -9.70 -12.23 -26.87
CA VAL A 41 -8.94 -12.04 -25.63
C VAL A 41 -9.51 -10.83 -24.89
N PRO A 42 -9.92 -10.96 -23.62
CA PRO A 42 -10.64 -9.90 -22.90
C PRO A 42 -9.72 -8.87 -22.23
N ASN A 43 -8.41 -8.92 -22.51
CA ASN A 43 -7.40 -8.15 -21.80
C ASN A 43 -6.67 -7.20 -22.73
N LEU A 44 -6.72 -5.91 -22.40
CA LEU A 44 -5.97 -4.86 -23.08
C LEU A 44 -4.94 -4.26 -22.13
N GLY A 45 -3.68 -4.60 -22.35
CA GLY A 45 -2.53 -4.02 -21.67
C GLY A 45 -1.66 -3.25 -22.66
N TYR A 46 -1.50 -1.96 -22.41
CA TYR A 46 -0.53 -1.12 -23.10
C TYR A 46 0.39 -0.47 -22.08
N SER A 47 1.70 -0.59 -22.33
CA SER A 47 2.71 0.09 -21.54
C SER A 47 3.72 0.75 -22.45
N ASP A 48 3.87 2.04 -22.28
CA ASP A 48 4.92 2.84 -22.90
C ASP A 48 5.57 3.77 -21.87
N PRO A 49 6.66 3.30 -21.24
CA PRO A 49 7.37 4.07 -20.23
C PRO A 49 8.34 5.10 -20.82
N TYR A 50 8.51 5.16 -22.15
CA TYR A 50 9.50 6.03 -22.78
C TYR A 50 8.94 7.44 -22.94
N ILE A 51 9.64 8.45 -22.38
CA ILE A 51 9.24 9.86 -22.47
C ILE A 51 9.29 10.37 -23.91
N GLU A 52 10.23 9.82 -24.69
CA GLU A 52 10.48 10.20 -26.08
C GLU A 52 9.59 9.46 -27.08
N SER A 53 8.74 8.54 -26.62
CA SER A 53 7.86 7.85 -27.56
C SER A 53 6.81 8.81 -28.11
N GLU A 54 6.63 8.74 -29.42
CA GLU A 54 5.59 9.47 -30.11
C GLU A 54 4.22 9.00 -29.60
N TYR A 55 3.41 9.94 -29.14
CA TYR A 55 2.04 9.71 -28.69
C TYR A 55 1.23 8.81 -29.64
N TRP A 56 1.36 9.03 -30.95
CA TRP A 56 0.63 8.30 -31.99
C TRP A 56 0.81 6.78 -31.89
N SER A 57 1.87 6.30 -31.25
CA SER A 57 2.12 4.87 -31.06
C SER A 57 1.13 4.22 -30.08
N ALA A 58 0.71 4.94 -29.04
CA ALA A 58 -0.31 4.48 -28.08
C ALA A 58 -1.68 4.48 -28.72
N SER A 59 -2.08 5.63 -29.27
CA SER A 59 -3.37 5.81 -29.93
C SER A 59 -3.57 4.82 -31.08
N ARG A 60 -2.60 4.70 -31.99
CA ARG A 60 -2.68 3.74 -33.11
C ARG A 60 -2.80 2.29 -32.65
N PHE A 61 -2.14 1.90 -31.57
CA PHE A 61 -2.23 0.53 -31.06
C PHE A 61 -3.57 0.29 -30.36
N ILE A 62 -3.93 1.16 -29.41
CA ILE A 62 -5.09 1.00 -28.56
C ILE A 62 -6.38 1.12 -29.39
N ASP A 63 -6.49 2.13 -30.25
CA ASP A 63 -7.66 2.30 -31.11
C ASP A 63 -7.85 1.10 -32.02
N LYS A 64 -6.77 0.65 -32.69
CA LYS A 64 -6.84 -0.53 -33.55
C LYS A 64 -7.17 -1.79 -32.76
N PHE A 65 -6.63 -1.94 -31.56
CA PHE A 65 -6.94 -3.08 -30.70
C PHE A 65 -8.43 -3.07 -30.36
N LEU A 66 -8.95 -1.94 -29.86
CA LEU A 66 -10.36 -1.79 -29.49
C LEU A 66 -11.29 -1.97 -30.70
N LEU A 67 -10.91 -1.49 -31.89
CA LEU A 67 -11.66 -1.65 -33.13
C LEU A 67 -11.70 -3.09 -33.65
N LEU A 68 -10.60 -3.83 -33.51
CA LEU A 68 -10.46 -5.19 -34.06
C LEU A 68 -10.90 -6.28 -33.08
N GLN A 69 -10.88 -5.99 -31.79
CA GLN A 69 -11.42 -6.87 -30.76
C GLN A 69 -12.92 -7.04 -30.97
N ASP A 70 -13.42 -8.26 -30.79
CA ASP A 70 -14.83 -8.55 -30.98
C ASP A 70 -15.67 -7.88 -29.87
N ASN A 71 -16.60 -7.02 -30.28
CA ASN A 71 -17.53 -6.32 -29.39
C ASN A 71 -18.47 -7.27 -28.64
N ALA A 72 -18.64 -8.52 -29.11
CA ALA A 72 -19.47 -9.51 -28.44
C ALA A 72 -18.90 -9.97 -27.09
N HIS A 73 -17.60 -9.78 -26.86
CA HIS A 73 -16.92 -10.20 -25.65
C HIS A 73 -16.63 -9.02 -24.73
N ALA A 74 -16.96 -9.17 -23.44
CA ALA A 74 -16.66 -8.17 -22.43
C ALA A 74 -15.15 -7.98 -22.30
N LEU A 75 -14.71 -6.72 -22.33
CA LEU A 75 -13.34 -6.37 -21.98
C LEU A 75 -13.24 -6.52 -20.47
N GLN A 76 -12.43 -7.45 -19.96
CA GLN A 76 -12.30 -7.70 -18.52
C GLN A 76 -11.30 -6.74 -17.87
N THR A 77 -10.17 -6.50 -18.54
CA THR A 77 -9.06 -5.70 -17.99
C THR A 77 -8.60 -4.63 -18.98
N LEU A 78 -8.37 -3.43 -18.46
CA LEU A 78 -7.76 -2.31 -19.16
C LEU A 78 -6.57 -1.80 -18.35
N TYR A 79 -5.36 -2.10 -18.79
CA TYR A 79 -4.12 -1.61 -18.18
C TYR A 79 -3.42 -0.65 -19.13
N LEU A 80 -3.33 0.61 -18.71
CA LEU A 80 -2.76 1.69 -19.50
C LEU A 80 -1.62 2.34 -18.72
N CYS A 81 -0.41 2.19 -19.23
CA CYS A 81 0.76 2.95 -18.84
C CYS A 81 1.13 3.84 -20.02
N VAL A 82 0.80 5.13 -19.90
CA VAL A 82 0.95 6.12 -20.97
C VAL A 82 1.80 7.29 -20.50
N ASN A 83 2.54 7.89 -21.42
CA ASN A 83 3.30 9.10 -21.13
C ASN A 83 2.42 10.36 -21.24
N ARG A 84 2.97 11.51 -20.83
CA ARG A 84 2.32 12.83 -20.91
C ARG A 84 1.95 13.30 -22.33
N SER A 85 2.56 12.72 -23.36
CA SER A 85 2.31 13.13 -24.74
C SER A 85 0.95 12.67 -25.22
N CYS A 86 0.29 11.77 -24.49
CA CYS A 86 -1.05 11.27 -24.79
C CYS A 86 -2.16 12.29 -24.48
N PRO A 87 -2.89 12.78 -25.50
CA PRO A 87 -4.18 13.44 -25.36
C PRO A 87 -5.08 12.87 -24.28
N PRO A 88 -5.54 13.71 -23.35
CA PRO A 88 -6.55 13.37 -22.36
C PRO A 88 -7.85 12.82 -22.99
N GLU A 89 -8.24 13.32 -24.16
CA GLU A 89 -9.46 12.93 -24.87
C GLU A 89 -9.44 11.47 -25.30
N ASP A 90 -8.27 10.99 -25.75
CA ASP A 90 -8.07 9.59 -26.11
C ASP A 90 -8.19 8.68 -24.89
N ILE A 91 -7.61 9.08 -23.75
CA ILE A 91 -7.72 8.36 -22.48
C ILE A 91 -9.18 8.28 -22.03
N GLU A 92 -9.91 9.39 -22.08
CA GLU A 92 -11.34 9.43 -21.76
C GLU A 92 -12.13 8.47 -22.67
N THR A 93 -11.81 8.45 -23.95
CA THR A 93 -12.45 7.58 -24.96
C THR A 93 -12.15 6.11 -24.69
N TRP A 94 -10.90 5.73 -24.46
CA TRP A 94 -10.51 4.33 -24.20
C TRP A 94 -11.14 3.79 -22.92
N VAL A 95 -11.14 4.58 -21.86
CA VAL A 95 -11.83 4.21 -20.62
C VAL A 95 -13.34 4.12 -20.85
N GLY A 96 -13.91 5.01 -21.65
CA GLY A 96 -15.34 4.99 -22.00
C GLY A 96 -15.75 3.71 -22.75
N VAL A 97 -14.93 3.30 -23.72
CA VAL A 97 -15.12 2.03 -24.46
C VAL A 97 -14.96 0.82 -23.55
N ALA A 98 -13.98 0.83 -22.64
CA ALA A 98 -13.81 -0.25 -21.68
C ALA A 98 -15.02 -0.39 -20.75
N VAL A 99 -15.52 0.73 -20.23
CA VAL A 99 -16.70 0.76 -19.37
C VAL A 99 -17.94 0.27 -20.11
N SER A 100 -18.16 0.69 -21.36
CA SER A 100 -19.30 0.22 -22.16
C SER A 100 -19.24 -1.27 -22.48
N ARG A 101 -18.04 -1.87 -22.44
CA ARG A 101 -17.79 -3.31 -22.61
C ARG A 101 -17.74 -4.09 -21.30
N GLY A 102 -18.12 -3.49 -20.16
CA GLY A 102 -18.26 -4.20 -18.89
C GLY A 102 -16.94 -4.52 -18.18
N VAL A 103 -15.98 -3.60 -18.24
CA VAL A 103 -14.67 -3.74 -17.59
C VAL A 103 -14.74 -3.96 -16.09
N ARG A 104 -13.94 -4.91 -15.62
CA ARG A 104 -13.84 -5.28 -14.21
C ARG A 104 -12.62 -4.66 -13.54
N ASP A 105 -11.51 -4.59 -14.25
CA ASP A 105 -10.25 -4.13 -13.70
C ASP A 105 -9.63 -3.03 -14.56
N ILE A 106 -9.45 -1.85 -13.97
CA ILE A 106 -8.77 -0.73 -14.61
C ILE A 106 -7.52 -0.40 -13.81
N LEU A 107 -6.37 -0.40 -14.48
CA LEU A 107 -5.14 0.19 -13.99
C LEU A 107 -4.70 1.27 -14.96
N PHE A 108 -4.63 2.49 -14.47
CA PHE A 108 -4.14 3.61 -15.24
C PHE A 108 -2.94 4.24 -14.53
N TYR A 109 -1.85 4.40 -15.28
CA TYR A 109 -0.61 5.00 -14.83
C TYR A 109 -0.13 6.02 -15.86
N GLN A 110 0.03 7.27 -15.43
CA GLN A 110 0.60 8.31 -16.27
C GLN A 110 2.07 8.53 -15.89
N TYR A 111 2.98 8.13 -16.78
CA TYR A 111 4.40 8.31 -16.57
C TYR A 111 4.79 9.78 -16.82
N SER A 112 5.25 10.47 -15.76
CA SER A 112 5.81 11.83 -15.86
C SER A 112 6.91 12.05 -14.82
N ARG A 113 7.93 12.84 -15.18
CA ARG A 113 9.04 13.25 -14.29
C ARG A 113 8.88 14.66 -13.72
N THR A 114 7.94 15.47 -14.22
CA THR A 114 7.85 16.91 -13.91
C THR A 114 6.49 17.33 -13.38
N TYR A 115 5.42 17.06 -14.12
CA TYR A 115 4.03 17.37 -13.76
C TYR A 115 3.09 16.48 -14.56
N TYR A 116 1.92 16.20 -13.99
CA TYR A 116 0.90 15.36 -14.60
C TYR A 116 -0.02 16.21 -15.50
N CYS A 117 -0.43 15.67 -16.65
CA CYS A 117 -1.42 16.35 -17.50
C CYS A 117 -2.82 16.06 -16.93
N PRO A 118 -3.70 17.07 -16.81
CA PRO A 118 -5.06 16.85 -16.33
C PRO A 118 -5.81 15.88 -17.25
N ILE A 119 -6.40 14.85 -16.68
CA ILE A 119 -7.21 13.85 -17.37
C ILE A 119 -8.67 13.93 -16.93
N ARG A 120 -9.57 13.78 -17.90
CA ARG A 120 -11.00 13.56 -17.66
C ARG A 120 -11.26 12.07 -17.71
N LEU A 121 -11.91 11.55 -16.68
CA LEU A 121 -12.44 10.19 -16.71
C LEU A 121 -13.93 10.27 -17.10
N PRO A 122 -14.40 9.35 -17.96
CA PRO A 122 -15.78 9.41 -18.44
C PRO A 122 -16.75 9.23 -17.28
N ARG A 123 -17.87 9.97 -17.30
CA ARG A 123 -18.88 9.92 -16.23
C ARG A 123 -19.42 8.52 -15.97
N SER A 124 -19.49 7.69 -17.01
CA SER A 124 -19.92 6.30 -16.93
C SER A 124 -19.04 5.43 -16.02
N LEU A 125 -17.76 5.78 -15.85
CA LEU A 125 -16.85 5.08 -14.94
C LEU A 125 -17.35 5.16 -13.50
N TYR A 126 -17.78 6.35 -13.06
CA TYR A 126 -18.19 6.62 -11.68
C TYR A 126 -19.53 5.97 -11.29
N THR A 127 -20.22 5.36 -12.24
CA THR A 127 -21.47 4.61 -12.07
C THR A 127 -21.36 3.19 -12.60
N CYS A 128 -20.15 2.71 -12.90
CA CYS A 128 -19.92 1.41 -13.53
C CYS A 128 -20.20 0.29 -12.53
N ASP A 129 -21.12 -0.60 -12.90
CA ASP A 129 -21.58 -1.70 -12.04
C ASP A 129 -20.73 -2.97 -12.14
N THR A 130 -19.92 -3.08 -13.18
CA THR A 130 -19.03 -4.22 -13.42
C THR A 130 -17.63 -4.02 -12.84
N LEU A 131 -17.24 -2.77 -12.54
CA LEU A 131 -15.91 -2.42 -12.05
C LEU A 131 -15.67 -2.98 -10.63
N VAL A 132 -14.68 -3.86 -10.51
CA VAL A 132 -14.27 -4.53 -9.27
C VAL A 132 -12.99 -3.92 -8.72
N THR A 133 -12.03 -3.58 -9.60
CA THR A 133 -10.77 -2.95 -9.20
C THR A 133 -10.49 -1.68 -10.00
N LEU A 134 -10.10 -0.63 -9.29
CA LEU A 134 -9.69 0.64 -9.87
C LEU A 134 -8.35 1.06 -9.27
N SER A 135 -7.33 1.16 -10.10
CA SER A 135 -5.99 1.62 -9.72
C SER A 135 -5.61 2.84 -10.53
N LEU A 136 -5.48 3.98 -9.86
CA LEU A 136 -5.09 5.26 -10.43
C LEU A 136 -3.74 5.63 -9.85
N LEU A 137 -2.73 5.68 -10.71
CA LEU A 137 -1.34 5.86 -10.33
C LEU A 137 -0.75 7.07 -11.07
N HIS A 138 -0.21 8.04 -10.34
CA HIS A 138 0.43 9.25 -10.85
C HIS A 138 -0.47 10.07 -11.80
N THR A 139 -1.70 10.32 -11.39
CA THR A 139 -2.72 10.95 -12.25
C THR A 139 -3.21 12.28 -11.71
N PHE A 140 -3.52 13.22 -12.59
CA PHE A 140 -4.22 14.45 -12.21
C PHE A 140 -5.64 14.47 -12.78
N ILE A 141 -6.66 14.29 -11.94
CA ILE A 141 -8.05 14.12 -12.38
C ILE A 141 -8.82 15.44 -12.28
N VAL A 142 -9.57 15.74 -13.34
CA VAL A 142 -10.46 16.90 -13.42
C VAL A 142 -11.92 16.46 -13.59
N ASP A 143 -12.85 17.38 -13.29
CA ASP A 143 -14.29 17.25 -13.56
C ASP A 143 -14.96 16.02 -12.92
N VAL A 144 -14.57 15.69 -11.68
CA VAL A 144 -15.18 14.61 -10.90
C VAL A 144 -16.66 14.89 -10.62
N PRO A 145 -17.60 13.99 -11.00
CA PRO A 145 -19.02 14.19 -10.76
C PRO A 145 -19.40 14.30 -9.27
N LEU A 146 -20.52 14.99 -8.99
CA LEU A 146 -21.08 15.06 -7.64
C LEU A 146 -21.70 13.72 -7.20
N ALA A 147 -22.35 13.00 -8.12
CA ALA A 147 -22.96 11.71 -7.87
C ALA A 147 -21.98 10.60 -8.27
N ILE A 148 -21.52 9.83 -7.29
CA ILE A 148 -20.58 8.71 -7.48
C ILE A 148 -21.20 7.47 -6.85
N CYS A 149 -21.22 6.36 -7.60
CA CYS A 149 -21.73 5.09 -7.13
C CYS A 149 -20.93 3.95 -7.75
N PHE A 150 -20.13 3.28 -6.93
CA PHE A 150 -19.40 2.08 -7.33
C PHE A 150 -20.02 0.86 -6.63
N PRO A 151 -21.02 0.20 -7.23
CA PRO A 151 -21.77 -0.85 -6.55
C PRO A 151 -20.97 -2.15 -6.39
N SER A 152 -19.96 -2.38 -7.24
CA SER A 152 -19.17 -3.63 -7.26
C SER A 152 -17.68 -3.45 -6.92
N LEU A 153 -17.23 -2.22 -6.67
CA LEU A 153 -15.81 -1.93 -6.46
C LEU A 153 -15.33 -2.45 -5.10
N LYS A 154 -14.46 -3.44 -5.15
CA LYS A 154 -13.87 -4.10 -3.96
C LYS A 154 -12.48 -3.60 -3.64
N SER A 155 -11.72 -3.13 -4.64
CA SER A 155 -10.35 -2.66 -4.46
C SER A 155 -10.16 -1.30 -5.13
N LEU A 156 -9.64 -0.34 -4.37
CA LEU A 156 -9.31 1.00 -4.85
C LEU A 156 -7.85 1.33 -4.48
N THR A 157 -7.05 1.66 -5.49
CA THR A 157 -5.68 2.16 -5.31
C THR A 157 -5.57 3.57 -5.86
N LEU A 158 -5.12 4.49 -5.01
CA LEU A 158 -4.84 5.89 -5.34
C LEU A 158 -3.39 6.18 -4.98
N GLU A 159 -2.50 6.26 -5.97
CA GLU A 159 -1.08 6.53 -5.78
C GLU A 159 -0.70 7.82 -6.50
N SER A 160 -0.22 8.83 -5.77
CA SER A 160 0.10 10.16 -6.31
C SER A 160 -1.02 10.74 -7.18
N VAL A 161 -2.27 10.71 -6.69
CA VAL A 161 -3.45 11.23 -7.40
C VAL A 161 -3.81 12.63 -6.91
N ASP A 162 -3.86 13.60 -7.83
CA ASP A 162 -4.26 14.98 -7.57
C ASP A 162 -5.65 15.28 -8.17
N PHE A 163 -6.40 16.22 -7.58
CA PHE A 163 -7.70 16.69 -8.06
C PHE A 163 -7.71 18.23 -8.20
N LEU A 164 -8.12 18.78 -9.35
CA LEU A 164 -7.93 20.21 -9.72
C LEU A 164 -8.73 21.23 -8.88
N LEU A 165 -9.64 20.80 -8.02
CA LEU A 165 -10.45 21.70 -7.21
C LEU A 165 -10.42 21.19 -5.77
N SER A 166 -9.78 21.97 -4.93
CA SER A 166 -9.53 21.74 -3.51
C SER A 166 -10.80 21.86 -2.66
N ASP A 167 -11.82 21.09 -3.02
CA ASP A 167 -12.93 20.77 -2.15
C ASP A 167 -12.48 19.57 -1.32
N ASP A 168 -12.22 19.78 -0.04
CA ASP A 168 -11.55 18.85 0.87
C ASP A 168 -12.29 17.50 1.05
N ASP A 169 -13.45 17.37 0.42
CA ASP A 169 -14.33 16.21 0.47
C ASP A 169 -14.39 15.40 -0.83
N ILE A 170 -13.60 15.67 -1.90
CA ILE A 170 -13.67 14.84 -3.14
C ILE A 170 -13.32 13.38 -2.86
N VAL A 171 -12.21 13.11 -2.17
CA VAL A 171 -11.83 11.72 -1.88
C VAL A 171 -12.81 11.07 -0.91
N HIS A 172 -13.31 11.83 0.06
CA HIS A 172 -14.38 11.36 0.93
C HIS A 172 -15.65 11.02 0.13
N ARG A 173 -16.03 11.85 -0.85
CA ARG A 173 -17.17 11.63 -1.75
C ARG A 173 -16.97 10.37 -2.60
N LEU A 174 -15.78 10.20 -3.18
CA LEU A 174 -15.39 8.99 -3.92
C LEU A 174 -15.57 7.75 -3.04
N LEU A 175 -15.02 7.76 -1.83
CA LEU A 175 -15.11 6.65 -0.88
C LEU A 175 -16.55 6.40 -0.40
N SER A 176 -17.35 7.45 -0.22
CA SER A 176 -18.76 7.33 0.19
C SER A 176 -19.64 6.66 -0.87
N GLY A 177 -19.22 6.74 -2.14
CA GLY A 177 -19.87 6.04 -3.26
C GLY A 177 -19.54 4.55 -3.34
N CYS A 178 -18.52 4.07 -2.62
CA CYS A 178 -18.07 2.69 -2.66
C CYS A 178 -18.72 1.86 -1.53
N ARG A 179 -19.77 1.11 -1.84
CA ARG A 179 -20.58 0.39 -0.82
C ARG A 179 -20.01 -0.96 -0.38
N VAL A 180 -19.16 -1.58 -1.21
CA VAL A 180 -18.62 -2.93 -1.00
C VAL A 180 -17.09 -2.95 -0.96
N LEU A 181 -16.46 -1.79 -0.72
CA LEU A 181 -15.01 -1.66 -0.75
C LEU A 181 -14.39 -2.46 0.40
N GLU A 182 -13.47 -3.36 0.05
CA GLU A 182 -12.76 -4.24 0.98
C GLU A 182 -11.29 -3.86 1.12
N ASP A 183 -10.68 -3.32 0.06
CA ASP A 183 -9.26 -2.97 -0.02
C ASP A 183 -9.07 -1.52 -0.49
N LEU A 184 -8.32 -0.74 0.29
CA LEU A 184 -7.97 0.64 -0.03
C LEU A 184 -6.47 0.84 0.16
N LYS A 185 -5.78 1.21 -0.92
CA LYS A 185 -4.39 1.67 -0.90
C LYS A 185 -4.32 3.14 -1.28
N VAL A 186 -3.74 3.96 -0.43
CA VAL A 186 -3.53 5.40 -0.68
C VAL A 186 -2.05 5.70 -0.48
N VAL A 187 -1.38 6.17 -1.52
CA VAL A 187 0.02 6.58 -1.47
C VAL A 187 0.09 8.03 -1.91
N ARG A 188 0.49 8.93 -1.01
CA ARG A 188 0.59 10.37 -1.27
C ARG A 188 2.05 10.76 -1.45
N TRP A 189 2.33 11.54 -2.48
CA TRP A 189 3.67 12.04 -2.75
C TRP A 189 3.71 13.51 -2.36
N GLY A 190 4.62 13.87 -1.45
CA GLY A 190 4.63 15.17 -0.77
C GLY A 190 5.12 16.32 -1.66
N TYR A 191 4.25 16.86 -2.51
CA TYR A 191 4.50 18.10 -3.27
C TYR A 191 3.80 19.34 -2.66
N TYR A 192 2.72 19.16 -1.89
CA TYR A 192 1.88 20.25 -1.36
C TYR A 192 1.46 20.02 0.10
N ILE A 193 0.84 21.04 0.70
CA ILE A 193 0.32 21.04 2.08
C ILE A 193 -0.64 19.86 2.28
N LEU A 194 -0.27 18.92 3.17
CA LEU A 194 -1.08 17.75 3.49
C LEU A 194 -2.31 18.19 4.28
N LYS A 195 -3.50 17.89 3.75
CA LYS A 195 -4.77 18.08 4.45
C LYS A 195 -5.27 16.77 5.08
N THR A 196 -6.24 16.88 5.98
CA THR A 196 -6.87 15.72 6.62
C THR A 196 -7.55 14.82 5.60
N PHE A 197 -7.25 13.52 5.67
CA PHE A 197 -7.86 12.49 4.83
C PHE A 197 -8.88 11.68 5.63
N LYS A 198 -10.16 11.77 5.25
CA LYS A 198 -11.27 11.08 5.93
C LYS A 198 -11.61 9.77 5.23
N ILE A 199 -11.40 8.66 5.92
CA ILE A 199 -11.74 7.30 5.47
C ILE A 199 -12.92 6.82 6.31
N MET A 200 -14.12 6.88 5.76
CA MET A 200 -15.35 6.43 6.42
C MET A 200 -15.99 5.30 5.61
N VAL A 201 -15.35 4.13 5.66
CA VAL A 201 -15.73 2.96 4.86
C VAL A 201 -15.95 1.77 5.81
N PRO A 202 -17.20 1.44 6.17
CA PRO A 202 -17.47 0.43 7.17
C PRO A 202 -17.18 -1.01 6.71
N THR A 203 -17.18 -1.25 5.40
CA THR A 203 -16.90 -2.57 4.79
C THR A 203 -15.41 -2.87 4.65
N LEU A 204 -14.55 -1.87 4.90
CA LEU A 204 -13.12 -1.96 4.61
C LEU A 204 -12.43 -3.03 5.48
N GLN A 205 -11.70 -3.93 4.83
CA GLN A 205 -10.97 -5.02 5.49
C GLN A 205 -9.45 -4.79 5.47
N ARG A 206 -8.93 -4.13 4.43
CA ARG A 206 -7.50 -3.84 4.28
C ARG A 206 -7.31 -2.37 3.94
N LEU A 207 -6.44 -1.71 4.69
CA LEU A 207 -6.09 -0.31 4.50
C LEU A 207 -4.58 -0.16 4.49
N THR A 208 -4.07 0.42 3.42
CA THR A 208 -2.67 0.84 3.29
C THR A 208 -2.63 2.34 3.02
N VAL A 209 -1.89 3.07 3.84
CA VAL A 209 -1.71 4.52 3.72
C VAL A 209 -0.23 4.86 3.82
N GLU A 210 0.31 5.49 2.79
CA GLU A 210 1.74 5.80 2.71
C GLU A 210 1.97 7.24 2.27
N ASP A 211 2.79 7.99 3.01
CA ASP A 211 3.26 9.33 2.61
C ASP A 211 4.74 9.25 2.21
N VAL A 212 5.02 9.48 0.92
CA VAL A 212 6.34 9.43 0.29
C VAL A 212 6.90 10.83 0.09
N LEU A 213 8.16 11.04 0.43
CA LEU A 213 8.86 12.31 0.23
C LEU A 213 9.71 12.30 -1.04
N ILE A 214 9.68 13.42 -1.77
CA ILE A 214 10.72 13.81 -2.73
C ILE A 214 11.18 15.22 -2.37
N ASN A 215 12.41 15.35 -1.88
CA ASN A 215 13.20 16.58 -1.79
C ASN A 215 12.59 17.83 -1.12
N CYS A 216 11.46 17.73 -0.44
CA CYS A 216 10.82 18.84 0.26
C CYS A 216 10.68 18.53 1.75
N ASN A 217 10.87 19.56 2.58
CA ASN A 217 10.44 19.59 3.98
C ASN A 217 9.09 20.33 4.05
N PRO A 218 7.95 19.70 3.70
CA PRO A 218 6.68 20.36 3.85
C PRO A 218 6.45 20.64 5.34
N VAL A 219 6.09 21.88 5.66
CA VAL A 219 5.64 22.26 7.00
C VAL A 219 4.28 21.59 7.23
N PRO A 220 4.12 20.72 8.24
CA PRO A 220 2.83 20.13 8.55
C PRO A 220 1.85 21.25 8.92
N GLY A 221 0.77 21.39 8.17
CA GLY A 221 -0.36 22.20 8.60
C GLY A 221 -0.97 21.62 9.89
N PRO A 222 -1.60 22.44 10.74
CA PRO A 222 -2.22 21.99 11.99
C PRO A 222 -3.32 20.91 11.77
N ASP A 223 -3.88 20.85 10.56
CA ASP A 223 -4.95 19.92 10.15
C ASP A 223 -4.45 18.77 9.25
N ALA A 224 -3.15 18.46 9.28
CA ALA A 224 -2.58 17.35 8.51
C ALA A 224 -2.72 16.03 9.26
N GLY A 225 -3.67 15.19 8.85
CA GLY A 225 -3.85 13.90 9.49
C GLY A 225 -4.83 12.93 8.86
N PHE A 226 -5.13 11.87 9.58
CA PHE A 226 -6.05 10.82 9.16
C PHE A 226 -7.22 10.70 10.12
N VAL A 227 -8.43 10.57 9.56
CA VAL A 227 -9.65 10.19 10.27
C VAL A 227 -10.10 8.85 9.70
N ILE A 228 -9.95 7.77 10.47
CA ILE A 228 -10.26 6.41 10.00
C ILE A 228 -11.42 5.84 10.82
N LYS A 229 -12.56 5.67 10.14
CA LYS A 229 -13.75 4.99 10.65
C LYS A 229 -14.01 3.74 9.81
N ALA A 230 -13.31 2.66 10.16
CA ALA A 230 -13.37 1.36 9.50
C ALA A 230 -13.41 0.23 10.55
N PRO A 231 -14.59 -0.06 11.15
CA PRO A 231 -14.72 -1.05 12.23
C PRO A 231 -14.41 -2.50 11.81
N CYS A 232 -14.61 -2.86 10.54
CA CYS A 232 -14.39 -4.22 10.01
C CYS A 232 -12.93 -4.49 9.56
N LEU A 233 -12.00 -3.58 9.89
CA LEU A 233 -10.63 -3.66 9.39
C LEU A 233 -9.88 -4.84 9.99
N LYS A 234 -9.25 -5.65 9.13
CA LYS A 234 -8.43 -6.82 9.47
C LYS A 234 -6.93 -6.56 9.31
N SER A 235 -6.55 -5.73 8.35
CA SER A 235 -5.17 -5.35 8.09
C SER A 235 -5.03 -3.84 7.98
N LEU A 236 -4.11 -3.27 8.74
CA LEU A 236 -3.76 -1.86 8.71
C LEU A 236 -2.26 -1.70 8.42
N ALA A 237 -1.91 -0.89 7.43
CA ALA A 237 -0.55 -0.45 7.18
C ALA A 237 -0.55 1.07 7.03
N ILE A 238 0.18 1.77 7.90
CA ILE A 238 0.33 3.23 7.82
C ILE A 238 1.80 3.59 7.93
N THR A 239 2.27 4.36 6.95
CA THR A 239 3.60 4.95 6.91
C THR A 239 3.44 6.43 6.66
N SER A 240 3.76 7.28 7.64
CA SER A 240 3.64 8.73 7.46
C SER A 240 4.74 9.51 8.18
N LYS A 241 5.27 10.52 7.49
CA LYS A 241 6.26 11.46 8.06
C LYS A 241 5.61 12.71 8.69
N PHE A 242 4.35 13.00 8.38
CA PHE A 242 3.70 14.27 8.78
C PHE A 242 2.31 14.09 9.37
N GLY A 243 1.62 13.00 9.05
CA GLY A 243 0.23 12.80 9.39
C GLY A 243 0.04 12.49 10.87
N SER A 244 -0.68 13.37 11.55
CA SER A 244 -1.23 13.09 12.86
C SER A 244 -2.53 12.26 12.75
N PHE A 245 -2.97 11.63 13.83
CA PHE A 245 -4.29 10.99 13.88
C PHE A 245 -5.24 11.91 14.63
N HIS A 246 -6.34 12.28 13.98
CA HIS A 246 -7.35 13.12 14.62
C HIS A 246 -8.48 12.28 15.22
N SER A 247 -8.86 11.17 14.58
CA SER A 247 -9.91 10.29 15.10
C SER A 247 -9.78 8.87 14.53
N LEU A 248 -9.82 7.90 15.43
CA LEU A 248 -9.79 6.48 15.12
C LEU A 248 -10.95 5.81 15.87
N VAL A 249 -11.69 4.96 15.17
CA VAL A 249 -12.67 4.06 15.80
C VAL A 249 -11.95 2.77 16.19
N LYS A 250 -12.37 2.15 17.31
CA LYS A 250 -11.86 0.83 17.69
C LYS A 250 -12.04 -0.18 16.54
N MET A 251 -10.99 -0.98 16.29
CA MET A 251 -10.96 -1.97 15.21
C MET A 251 -10.93 -3.38 15.81
N PRO A 252 -12.08 -3.92 16.26
CA PRO A 252 -12.14 -5.17 17.02
C PRO A 252 -11.69 -6.40 16.23
N TYR A 253 -11.72 -6.35 14.90
CA TYR A 253 -11.36 -7.46 14.02
C TYR A 253 -9.92 -7.37 13.49
N LEU A 254 -9.13 -6.41 13.98
CA LEU A 254 -7.78 -6.18 13.50
C LEU A 254 -6.88 -7.37 13.79
N VAL A 255 -6.26 -7.94 12.75
CA VAL A 255 -5.32 -9.07 12.86
C VAL A 255 -3.88 -8.58 12.74
N LYS A 256 -3.61 -7.75 11.74
CA LYS A 256 -2.27 -7.23 11.43
C LYS A 256 -2.28 -5.72 11.40
N ALA A 257 -1.33 -5.10 12.08
CA ALA A 257 -1.13 -3.65 12.07
C ALA A 257 0.36 -3.33 11.89
N ASN A 258 0.70 -2.52 10.89
CA ASN A 258 2.02 -1.95 10.70
C ASN A 258 1.92 -0.42 10.74
N ILE A 259 2.59 0.21 11.68
CA ILE A 259 2.44 1.64 11.94
C ILE A 259 3.82 2.26 12.10
N MET A 260 4.16 3.13 11.15
CA MET A 260 5.43 3.85 11.09
C MET A 260 5.13 5.35 10.99
N LEU A 261 5.34 6.08 12.08
CA LEU A 261 4.98 7.50 12.19
C LEU A 261 6.13 8.29 12.79
N GLN A 262 6.46 9.42 12.16
CA GLN A 262 7.46 10.36 12.69
C GLN A 262 6.84 11.31 13.74
N HIS A 263 5.60 11.74 13.52
CA HIS A 263 4.87 12.69 14.37
C HIS A 263 3.40 12.24 14.51
N GLY A 264 2.85 12.14 15.73
CA GLY A 264 1.43 11.79 15.92
C GLY A 264 1.02 11.55 17.38
N ASP A 265 -0.28 11.70 17.66
CA ASP A 265 -0.88 11.39 18.96
C ASP A 265 -0.97 9.86 19.16
N SER A 266 0.09 9.31 19.75
CA SER A 266 0.26 7.88 20.03
C SER A 266 -0.80 7.30 20.97
N LYS A 267 -1.48 8.14 21.77
CA LYS A 267 -2.46 7.69 22.79
C LYS A 267 -3.68 7.03 22.14
N ASN A 268 -4.31 7.73 21.20
CA ASN A 268 -5.54 7.28 20.54
C ASN A 268 -5.29 6.09 19.61
N LEU A 269 -4.11 6.04 19.00
CA LEU A 269 -3.73 4.99 18.06
C LEU A 269 -3.55 3.63 18.74
N LEU A 270 -2.86 3.57 19.88
CA LEU A 270 -2.62 2.30 20.57
C LEU A 270 -3.91 1.69 21.11
N GLY A 271 -4.86 2.51 21.57
CA GLY A 271 -6.17 2.01 22.01
C GLY A 271 -6.99 1.35 20.88
N CYS A 272 -6.80 1.79 19.64
CA CYS A 272 -7.55 1.26 18.49
C CYS A 272 -6.98 -0.05 17.94
N VAL A 273 -5.71 -0.36 18.22
CA VAL A 273 -5.00 -1.54 17.69
C VAL A 273 -4.81 -2.66 18.71
N THR A 274 -5.39 -2.53 19.91
CA THR A 274 -5.35 -3.53 20.99
C THR A 274 -5.79 -4.94 20.59
N SER A 275 -6.64 -5.07 19.57
CA SER A 275 -7.14 -6.36 19.07
C SER A 275 -6.14 -7.08 18.14
N ALA A 276 -5.06 -6.42 17.71
CA ALA A 276 -4.10 -6.97 16.77
C ALA A 276 -3.36 -8.21 17.31
N LYS A 277 -3.21 -9.23 16.46
CA LYS A 277 -2.38 -10.41 16.72
C LYS A 277 -0.92 -10.19 16.33
N HIS A 278 -0.70 -9.41 15.27
CA HIS A 278 0.62 -9.05 14.76
C HIS A 278 0.73 -7.53 14.67
N LEU A 279 1.64 -6.96 15.45
CA LEU A 279 1.82 -5.51 15.56
C LEU A 279 3.26 -5.14 15.19
N SER A 280 3.42 -4.19 14.29
CA SER A 280 4.70 -3.59 13.90
C SER A 280 4.66 -2.10 14.18
N LEU A 281 5.58 -1.58 15.01
CA LEU A 281 5.58 -0.19 15.49
C LEU A 281 6.92 0.50 15.26
N CYS A 282 6.84 1.71 14.74
CA CYS A 282 7.92 2.70 14.69
C CYS A 282 7.32 4.07 15.01
N LEU A 283 7.33 4.45 16.29
CA LEU A 283 6.75 5.67 16.86
C LEU A 283 7.79 6.40 17.74
N LYS A 284 7.96 7.72 17.57
CA LYS A 284 8.72 8.56 18.52
C LYS A 284 7.79 8.99 19.66
N GLN A 285 8.20 8.81 20.92
CA GLN A 285 7.38 9.14 22.10
C GLN A 285 7.31 10.65 22.34
N ARG A 286 6.14 11.16 22.77
CA ARG A 286 6.02 12.37 23.59
C ARG A 286 5.83 11.95 25.05
N MET A 287 6.51 12.63 25.97
CA MET A 287 6.66 12.31 27.40
C MET A 287 5.37 11.98 28.17
N ASP A 288 4.18 12.32 27.66
CA ASP A 288 2.91 12.16 28.38
C ASP A 288 2.04 11.00 27.91
N SER A 289 2.55 10.08 27.09
CA SER A 289 1.73 9.04 26.44
C SER A 289 1.88 7.64 27.08
N TYR A 290 0.80 7.16 27.69
CA TYR A 290 0.64 5.79 28.18
C TYR A 290 -0.29 5.03 27.25
N PRO A 291 -0.02 3.75 26.93
CA PRO A 291 -0.95 2.96 26.13
C PRO A 291 -2.25 2.76 26.91
N ILE A 292 -3.36 3.09 26.27
CA ILE A 292 -4.70 2.86 26.81
C ILE A 292 -5.17 1.53 26.20
N GLY A 293 -5.03 0.44 26.94
CA GLY A 293 -5.60 -0.86 26.57
C GLY A 293 -4.66 -2.06 26.75
N ASP A 294 -5.27 -3.25 26.73
CA ASP A 294 -4.61 -4.54 26.94
C ASP A 294 -4.43 -5.28 25.62
N PHE A 295 -3.20 -5.73 25.36
CA PHE A 295 -2.82 -6.46 24.15
C PHE A 295 -2.98 -7.98 24.34
N SER A 296 -4.13 -8.40 24.84
CA SER A 296 -4.40 -9.78 25.27
C SER A 296 -4.35 -10.83 24.15
N GLN A 297 -4.47 -10.41 22.88
CA GLN A 297 -4.44 -11.27 21.69
C GLN A 297 -3.11 -11.18 20.92
N LEU A 298 -2.17 -10.36 21.37
CA LEU A 298 -0.93 -10.11 20.67
C LEU A 298 0.00 -11.33 20.74
N VAL A 299 0.36 -11.85 19.56
CA VAL A 299 1.23 -13.03 19.41
C VAL A 299 2.61 -12.63 18.90
N SER A 300 2.69 -11.62 18.04
CA SER A 300 3.93 -11.13 17.45
C SER A 300 4.01 -9.61 17.54
N LEU A 301 5.12 -9.13 18.08
CA LEU A 301 5.44 -7.70 18.18
C LEU A 301 6.75 -7.44 17.45
N LYS A 302 6.73 -6.52 16.51
CA LYS A 302 7.91 -5.97 15.83
C LYS A 302 8.05 -4.50 16.21
N VAL A 303 9.20 -4.09 16.74
CA VAL A 303 9.41 -2.70 17.17
C VAL A 303 10.70 -2.17 16.59
N CYS A 304 10.68 -0.92 16.16
CA CYS A 304 11.89 -0.24 15.75
C CYS A 304 12.73 0.17 16.97
N THR A 305 14.06 0.15 16.87
CA THR A 305 14.96 0.58 17.95
C THR A 305 14.77 2.05 18.35
N CYS A 306 14.13 2.87 17.51
CA CYS A 306 13.75 4.25 17.84
C CYS A 306 12.46 4.33 18.72
N SER A 307 11.88 3.18 19.10
CA SER A 307 10.62 3.05 19.84
C SER A 307 10.75 2.14 21.08
N LEU A 308 11.93 2.13 21.70
CA LEU A 308 12.25 1.20 22.80
C LEU A 308 11.31 1.37 24.01
N GLU A 309 10.87 2.59 24.33
CA GLU A 309 9.95 2.79 25.45
C GLU A 309 8.55 2.18 25.22
N TRP A 310 8.08 2.10 23.97
CA TRP A 310 6.77 1.54 23.66
C TRP A 310 6.71 0.03 23.83
N TYR A 311 7.76 -0.70 23.47
CA TYR A 311 7.69 -2.16 23.60
C TYR A 311 7.63 -2.56 25.08
N ARG A 312 8.32 -1.86 25.98
CA ARG A 312 8.27 -2.14 27.42
C ARG A 312 6.85 -2.05 27.98
N LEU A 313 6.13 -1.00 27.60
CA LEU A 313 4.74 -0.80 28.00
C LEU A 313 3.77 -1.81 27.36
N ILE A 314 4.07 -2.30 26.16
CA ILE A 314 3.27 -3.33 25.50
C ILE A 314 3.53 -4.71 26.13
N LEU A 315 4.79 -5.04 26.45
CA LEU A 315 5.15 -6.32 27.06
C LEU A 315 4.38 -6.55 28.37
N SER A 316 4.25 -5.54 29.22
CA SER A 316 3.52 -5.66 30.50
C SER A 316 2.03 -5.97 30.33
N ARG A 317 1.47 -5.82 29.12
CA ARG A 317 0.06 -6.04 28.82
C ARG A 317 -0.19 -7.04 27.68
N ALA A 318 0.81 -7.84 27.33
CA ALA A 318 0.75 -8.79 26.20
C ALA A 318 1.05 -10.24 26.64
N PRO A 319 0.20 -10.87 27.48
CA PRO A 319 0.49 -12.16 28.12
C PRO A 319 0.63 -13.36 27.17
N LYS A 320 0.21 -13.22 25.90
CA LYS A 320 0.29 -14.27 24.87
C LYS A 320 1.41 -14.05 23.85
N LEU A 321 2.30 -13.08 24.09
CA LEU A 321 3.35 -12.73 23.15
C LEU A 321 4.35 -13.89 22.99
N ARG A 322 4.53 -14.37 21.76
CA ARG A 322 5.44 -15.47 21.43
C ARG A 322 6.69 -15.02 20.68
N VAL A 323 6.55 -14.00 19.83
CA VAL A 323 7.63 -13.50 18.97
C VAL A 323 7.85 -12.02 19.21
N LEU A 324 9.07 -11.64 19.58
CA LEU A 324 9.51 -10.26 19.71
C LEU A 324 10.62 -9.98 18.68
N ARG A 325 10.38 -9.02 17.79
CA ARG A 325 11.34 -8.61 16.76
C ARG A 325 11.77 -7.17 16.96
N PHE A 326 13.05 -6.93 16.95
CA PHE A 326 13.64 -5.59 16.87
C PHE A 326 14.17 -5.35 15.47
N GLN A 327 13.84 -4.20 14.90
CA GLN A 327 14.42 -3.73 13.65
C GLN A 327 15.15 -2.42 13.92
N GLY A 328 16.45 -2.39 13.68
CA GLY A 328 17.25 -1.18 13.78
C GLY A 328 16.91 -0.12 12.72
N GLN A 329 17.75 0.90 12.64
CA GLN A 329 17.78 1.86 11.54
C GLN A 329 18.81 1.44 10.48
N GLU A 330 18.40 1.37 9.19
CA GLU A 330 19.34 1.32 8.06
C GLU A 330 20.04 2.69 7.90
N ASN A 331 21.37 2.68 7.95
CA ASN A 331 22.20 3.72 7.33
C ASN A 331 22.69 3.22 5.96
N LEU A 332 21.76 2.87 5.06
CA LEU A 332 22.16 2.63 3.67
C LEU A 332 22.30 3.98 2.95
N LEU A 333 23.39 4.10 2.19
CA LEU A 333 23.61 5.18 1.22
C LEU A 333 22.34 5.40 0.39
N PRO A 334 22.02 6.64 0.00
CA PRO A 334 20.82 6.95 -0.75
C PRO A 334 20.92 6.30 -2.14
N SER A 335 20.33 5.12 -2.32
CA SER A 335 20.14 4.52 -3.64
C SER A 335 18.66 4.27 -3.91
N SER A 336 18.22 4.86 -5.01
CA SER A 336 16.86 4.90 -5.57
C SER A 336 15.80 5.59 -4.69
N TYR A 337 15.06 6.49 -5.33
CA TYR A 337 14.00 7.35 -4.78
C TYR A 337 12.86 6.62 -4.02
N ILE A 338 12.88 5.28 -3.95
CA ILE A 338 11.83 4.43 -3.35
C ILE A 338 12.24 3.90 -1.96
N ASN A 339 13.54 3.86 -1.64
CA ASN A 339 14.04 3.19 -0.43
C ASN A 339 13.90 4.01 0.88
N ASP A 340 13.48 5.27 0.81
CA ASP A 340 13.31 6.11 2.01
C ASP A 340 12.03 5.81 2.82
N LEU A 341 11.19 4.87 2.36
CA LEU A 341 9.98 4.42 3.04
C LEU A 341 10.22 3.31 4.09
N LYS A 342 11.36 2.62 4.02
CA LYS A 342 11.71 1.53 4.96
C LYS A 342 12.59 1.97 6.13
N LYS A 343 13.03 3.23 6.15
CA LYS A 343 13.94 3.77 7.19
C LYS A 343 13.14 4.31 8.37
N CYS A 344 13.58 4.05 9.62
CA CYS A 344 13.09 4.83 10.76
C CYS A 344 13.52 6.28 10.59
N TYR A 345 12.58 7.20 10.80
CA TYR A 345 12.74 8.65 10.61
C TYR A 345 13.37 9.38 11.81
N SER A 346 13.92 8.65 12.80
CA SER A 346 14.68 9.27 13.89
C SER A 346 16.06 9.73 13.39
N SER A 347 16.41 11.00 13.57
CA SER A 347 17.80 11.45 13.43
C SER A 347 18.69 10.64 14.39
N SER A 348 19.91 10.34 13.94
CA SER A 348 20.89 9.48 14.59
C SER A 348 21.36 9.89 15.99
N GLU A 349 20.80 10.96 16.57
CA GLU A 349 21.27 11.58 17.81
C GLU A 349 20.47 11.13 19.06
N ASP A 350 19.28 10.55 18.91
CA ASP A 350 18.37 10.23 20.02
C ASP A 350 18.22 8.72 20.29
N VAL A 351 19.22 7.89 19.98
CA VAL A 351 19.20 6.51 20.50
C VAL A 351 19.54 6.61 21.98
N GLN A 352 18.58 6.31 22.87
CA GLN A 352 18.80 6.23 24.32
C GLN A 352 20.14 5.52 24.61
N THR A 353 21.13 6.30 25.00
CA THR A 353 22.46 5.81 25.38
C THR A 353 22.46 5.20 26.78
N GLN A 354 21.39 5.41 27.55
CA GLN A 354 21.24 4.95 28.93
C GLN A 354 20.11 3.92 29.00
N TRP A 355 20.49 2.66 29.22
CA TRP A 355 19.55 1.58 29.52
C TRP A 355 19.24 1.57 31.00
N GLU A 356 17.96 1.76 31.35
CA GLU A 356 17.48 1.57 32.72
C GLU A 356 16.79 0.22 32.85
N ARG A 357 17.06 -0.47 33.96
CA ARG A 357 16.47 -1.78 34.26
C ARG A 357 14.99 -1.61 34.62
N PRO A 358 14.06 -2.30 33.93
CA PRO A 358 12.64 -2.25 34.28
C PRO A 358 12.38 -2.72 35.71
N SER A 359 11.50 -2.01 36.43
CA SER A 359 11.14 -2.29 37.83
C SER A 359 10.34 -3.59 38.02
N SER A 360 9.68 -4.07 36.97
CA SER A 360 8.93 -5.32 36.96
C SER A 360 9.25 -6.12 35.72
N VAL A 361 9.14 -7.45 35.83
CA VAL A 361 9.33 -8.37 34.71
C VAL A 361 7.95 -8.67 34.12
N PRO A 362 7.71 -8.38 32.83
CA PRO A 362 6.45 -8.73 32.18
C PRO A 362 6.18 -10.23 32.17
N ASP A 363 4.94 -10.62 32.48
CA ASP A 363 4.52 -12.04 32.53
C ASP A 363 4.84 -12.79 31.23
N CYS A 364 4.66 -12.13 30.09
CA CYS A 364 4.90 -12.73 28.77
C CYS A 364 6.34 -13.21 28.56
N LEU A 365 7.33 -12.55 29.19
CA LEU A 365 8.72 -13.00 29.13
C LEU A 365 8.86 -14.38 29.80
N ILE A 366 8.16 -14.58 30.91
CA ILE A 366 8.23 -15.81 31.71
C ILE A 366 7.37 -16.92 31.09
N SER A 367 6.17 -16.58 30.59
CA SER A 367 5.08 -17.53 30.33
C SER A 367 4.78 -17.81 28.86
N SER A 368 5.30 -17.03 27.91
CA SER A 368 4.90 -17.20 26.49
C SER A 368 5.96 -16.92 25.45
N LEU A 369 7.00 -16.13 25.75
CA LEU A 369 7.98 -15.71 24.74
C LEU A 369 8.87 -16.87 24.28
N GLU A 370 8.85 -17.17 22.98
CA GLU A 370 9.57 -18.29 22.36
C GLU A 370 10.71 -17.83 21.44
N THR A 371 10.58 -16.66 20.82
CA THR A 371 11.54 -16.17 19.82
C THR A 371 11.85 -14.70 20.00
N ILE A 372 13.14 -14.38 20.03
CA ILE A 372 13.66 -13.02 19.97
C ILE A 372 14.47 -12.90 18.68
N GLU A 373 14.13 -11.91 17.86
CA GLU A 373 14.86 -11.58 16.63
C GLU A 373 15.33 -10.14 16.70
N TRP A 374 16.59 -9.88 16.43
CA TRP A 374 17.17 -8.55 16.42
C TRP A 374 17.94 -8.32 15.13
N ILE A 375 17.31 -7.57 14.23
CA ILE A 375 17.90 -7.17 12.95
C ILE A 375 18.58 -5.82 13.12
N GLY A 376 19.85 -5.73 12.74
CA GLY A 376 20.61 -4.49 12.80
C GLY A 376 21.27 -4.22 14.14
N TYR A 377 21.60 -5.27 14.89
CA TYR A 377 22.23 -5.19 16.20
C TYR A 377 23.63 -4.55 16.13
N LYS A 378 23.82 -3.42 16.82
CA LYS A 378 25.06 -2.63 16.82
C LYS A 378 26.00 -2.99 17.97
N ARG A 379 25.56 -3.84 18.92
CA ARG A 379 26.31 -4.27 20.11
C ARG A 379 26.66 -3.12 21.06
N THR A 380 25.83 -2.08 21.11
CA THR A 380 26.02 -1.00 22.09
C THR A 380 25.80 -1.55 23.52
N GLU A 381 26.32 -0.85 24.52
CA GLU A 381 26.16 -1.26 25.93
C GLU A 381 24.68 -1.36 26.32
N ALA A 382 23.84 -0.44 25.83
CA ALA A 382 22.40 -0.46 26.02
C ALA A 382 21.74 -1.68 25.36
N GLU A 383 22.06 -1.98 24.09
CA GLU A 383 21.52 -3.13 23.37
C GLU A 383 21.95 -4.47 23.98
N ASN A 384 23.19 -4.56 24.45
CA ASN A 384 23.71 -5.74 25.16
C ASN A 384 22.96 -5.95 26.49
N SER A 385 22.74 -4.87 27.25
CA SER A 385 22.04 -4.92 28.53
C SER A 385 20.57 -5.32 28.35
N GLU A 386 19.91 -4.81 27.33
CA GLU A 386 18.52 -5.17 26.99
C GLU A 386 18.38 -6.64 26.57
N LEU A 387 19.25 -7.10 25.66
CA LEU A 387 19.23 -8.49 25.22
C LEU A 387 19.52 -9.45 26.39
N LYS A 388 20.44 -9.08 27.29
CA LYS A 388 20.73 -9.84 28.50
C LYS A 388 19.51 -9.92 29.40
N TYR A 389 18.82 -8.79 29.65
CA TYR A 389 17.60 -8.75 30.43
C TYR A 389 16.50 -9.66 29.85
N LEU A 390 16.22 -9.56 28.55
CA LEU A 390 15.20 -10.39 27.89
C LEU A 390 15.54 -11.88 27.99
N ARG A 391 16.81 -12.23 27.78
CA ARG A 391 17.30 -13.61 27.87
C ARG A 391 17.22 -14.16 29.29
N GLU A 392 17.57 -13.36 30.30
CA GLU A 392 17.55 -13.77 31.70
C GLU A 392 16.12 -14.04 32.21
N ASN A 393 15.16 -13.25 31.77
CA ASN A 393 13.77 -13.36 32.20
C ASN A 393 12.95 -14.35 31.36
N SER A 394 13.41 -14.72 30.17
CA SER A 394 12.68 -15.64 29.26
C SER A 394 13.23 -17.07 29.20
N ARG A 395 14.10 -17.44 30.15
CA ARG A 395 14.84 -18.72 30.15
C ARG A 395 14.00 -19.99 30.03
N ARG A 396 12.71 -19.95 30.39
CA ARG A 396 11.85 -21.14 30.47
C ARG A 396 11.31 -21.60 29.11
N LEU A 397 10.98 -20.67 28.22
CA LEU A 397 10.25 -20.97 26.96
C LEU A 397 10.95 -20.45 25.71
N LEU A 398 12.00 -19.63 25.86
CA LEU A 398 12.78 -19.09 24.76
C LEU A 398 13.53 -20.23 24.04
N LYS A 399 13.19 -20.43 22.76
CA LYS A 399 13.78 -21.47 21.89
C LYS A 399 14.86 -20.91 20.98
N THR A 400 14.66 -19.67 20.51
CA THR A 400 15.45 -19.12 19.42
C THR A 400 15.79 -17.65 19.69
N ILE A 401 17.06 -17.30 19.55
CA ILE A 401 17.54 -15.92 19.52
C ILE A 401 18.29 -15.75 18.20
N ILE A 402 17.77 -14.88 17.32
CA ILE A 402 18.42 -14.52 16.06
C ILE A 402 18.92 -13.09 16.20
N VAL A 403 20.22 -12.89 15.96
CA VAL A 403 20.84 -11.56 15.96
C VAL A 403 21.61 -11.44 14.67
N SER A 404 21.18 -10.54 13.79
CA SER A 404 21.82 -10.32 12.50
C SER A 404 22.33 -8.89 12.37
N LYS A 405 23.46 -8.73 11.70
CA LYS A 405 23.85 -7.42 11.15
C LYS A 405 23.13 -7.24 9.81
N TYR A 406 22.84 -5.98 9.44
CA TYR A 406 22.06 -5.64 8.24
C TYR A 406 22.51 -6.32 6.93
N TRP A 407 23.80 -6.62 6.79
CA TRP A 407 24.37 -7.20 5.59
C TRP A 407 24.15 -8.72 5.47
N GLU A 408 23.75 -9.42 6.54
CA GLU A 408 23.53 -10.88 6.54
C GLU A 408 22.08 -11.26 6.19
N SER A 409 21.11 -10.38 6.45
CA SER A 409 19.67 -10.68 6.29
C SER A 409 19.12 -10.52 4.87
N LEU A 410 19.89 -9.94 3.93
CA LEU A 410 19.45 -9.73 2.54
C LEU A 410 19.55 -10.98 1.66
N HIS A 411 20.19 -12.04 2.14
CA HIS A 411 20.41 -13.28 1.38
C HIS A 411 19.43 -14.42 1.69
N GLU A 412 18.49 -14.24 2.62
CA GLU A 412 17.50 -15.29 2.98
C GLU A 412 16.08 -15.04 2.42
N GLU A 413 15.83 -13.95 1.69
CA GLU A 413 14.54 -13.66 1.04
C GLU A 413 14.61 -13.59 -0.51
N ALA A 414 15.55 -14.32 -1.14
CA ALA A 414 15.63 -14.46 -2.61
C ALA A 414 15.21 -15.84 -3.09
#